data_AF-A0A2V1A7D0-F1
#
_entry.id   AF-A0A2V1A7D0-F1
#
_cell.length_a   1.000
_cell.length_b   1.000
_cell.length_c   1.000
_cell.angle_alpha   90.00
_cell.angle_beta   90.00
_cell.angle_gamma   90.00
#
_symmetry.space_group_name_H-M   'P 1'
#
loop_
_entity.id
_entity.type
_entity.pdbx_description
1 polymer ?
#
loop_
_entity_poly.entity_id
_entity_poly.type
_entity_poly.pdbx_seq_one_letter_code
_entity_poly.pdbx_strand_id
1 'polypeptide(L)'
;MAYKDLVPVGTGLIIAATSFGLGVVYSNSAYDYNTLWKYDAEGFTRSLAHYSNWANAPMRIHHILHFVMFLGLSGCFIKLYKPSDDSKYFEYGTLGLMMVGIVIYLTNLRIGVNSCITGEWGEVDQNTGINVMAASQFLIVIALSGVLILQAGLYYAEWYDEKIKREFLEKEAAEAKEAEIQPEAASTGVETRSKAKSKAKKRTA
;
A
#
# COMPACT_ATOMS: atom_id res chain seq x y z
N MET A 1 11.45 18.93 -8.64
CA MET A 1 10.46 18.21 -7.81
C MET A 1 10.99 18.11 -6.41
N ALA A 2 10.18 18.48 -5.43
CA ALA A 2 10.47 18.21 -4.02
C ALA A 2 10.25 16.73 -3.73
N TYR A 3 10.88 16.21 -2.68
CA TYR A 3 10.70 14.81 -2.26
C TYR A 3 9.22 14.43 -2.06
N LYS A 4 8.43 15.36 -1.48
CA LYS A 4 7.00 15.16 -1.26
C LYS A 4 6.23 14.87 -2.55
N ASP A 5 6.67 15.42 -3.68
CA ASP A 5 6.05 15.20 -4.99
C ASP A 5 6.31 13.77 -5.53
N LEU A 6 7.37 13.11 -5.04
CA LEU A 6 7.73 11.75 -5.43
C LEU A 6 7.02 10.68 -4.59
N VAL A 7 6.53 11.01 -3.40
CA VAL A 7 5.86 10.05 -2.51
C VAL A 7 4.62 9.41 -3.17
N PRO A 8 3.71 10.17 -3.83
CA PRO A 8 2.59 9.58 -4.56
C PRO A 8 3.04 8.71 -5.74
N VAL A 9 4.13 9.08 -6.42
CA VAL A 9 4.72 8.26 -7.49
C VAL A 9 5.19 6.93 -6.92
N GLY A 10 5.84 6.94 -5.76
CA GLY A 10 6.25 5.74 -5.03
C GLY A 10 5.06 4.82 -4.74
N THR A 11 3.97 5.36 -4.19
CA THR A 11 2.73 4.60 -3.94
C THR A 11 2.16 4.00 -5.23
N GLY A 12 2.10 4.79 -6.31
CA GLY A 12 1.62 4.33 -7.62
C GLY A 12 2.44 3.18 -8.18
N LEU A 13 3.78 3.26 -8.08
CA LEU A 13 4.69 2.19 -8.51
C LEU A 13 4.49 0.90 -7.70
N ILE A 14 4.34 1.00 -6.38
CA ILE A 14 4.09 -0.15 -5.51
C ILE A 14 2.78 -0.84 -5.89
N ILE A 15 1.68 -0.09 -5.97
CA ILE A 15 0.35 -0.64 -6.27
C ILE A 15 0.34 -1.26 -7.67
N ALA A 16 0.85 -0.55 -8.68
CA ALA A 16 0.88 -1.06 -10.05
C ALA A 16 1.68 -2.36 -10.17
N ALA A 17 2.88 -2.41 -9.56
CA ALA A 17 3.71 -3.62 -9.57
C ALA A 17 3.05 -4.78 -8.82
N THR A 18 2.43 -4.50 -7.67
CA THR A 18 1.74 -5.50 -6.86
C THR A 18 0.52 -6.07 -7.59
N SER A 19 -0.30 -5.23 -8.19
CA SER A 19 -1.47 -5.65 -8.98
C SER A 19 -1.06 -6.47 -10.21
N PHE A 20 0.02 -6.07 -10.92
CA PHE A 20 0.57 -6.88 -12.00
C PHE A 20 1.05 -8.25 -11.51
N GLY A 21 1.79 -8.29 -10.39
CA GLY A 21 2.25 -9.54 -9.77
C GLY A 21 1.11 -10.47 -9.38
N LEU A 22 0.04 -9.94 -8.76
CA LEU A 22 -1.17 -10.70 -8.46
C LEU A 22 -1.84 -11.24 -9.73
N GLY A 23 -1.87 -10.46 -10.82
CA GLY A 23 -2.35 -10.91 -12.12
C GLY A 23 -1.53 -12.07 -12.69
N VAL A 24 -0.20 -12.00 -12.57
CA VAL A 24 0.71 -13.10 -12.98
C VAL A 24 0.41 -14.37 -12.19
N VAL A 25 0.29 -14.27 -10.86
CA VAL A 25 -0.02 -15.44 -10.03
C VAL A 25 -1.42 -15.99 -10.31
N TYR A 26 -2.41 -15.12 -10.49
CA TYR A 26 -3.76 -15.52 -10.91
C TYR A 26 -3.74 -16.31 -12.23
N SER A 27 -2.92 -15.90 -13.21
CA SER A 27 -2.81 -16.62 -14.48
C SER A 27 -2.25 -18.05 -14.33
N ASN A 28 -1.41 -18.30 -13.31
CA ASN A 28 -0.89 -19.65 -13.02
C ASN A 28 -1.91 -20.53 -12.28
N SER A 29 -2.88 -19.93 -11.59
CA SER A 29 -3.83 -20.65 -10.73
C SER A 29 -4.66 -21.72 -11.45
N ALA A 30 -4.93 -21.54 -12.75
CA ALA A 30 -5.66 -22.51 -13.56
C ALA A 30 -4.92 -23.86 -13.70
N TYR A 31 -3.58 -23.83 -13.58
CA TYR A 31 -2.73 -25.01 -13.62
C TYR A 31 -2.51 -25.55 -12.20
N ASP A 32 -2.23 -24.66 -11.25
CA ASP A 32 -1.92 -25.01 -9.85
C ASP A 32 -3.12 -25.57 -9.06
N TYR A 33 -4.35 -25.27 -9.46
CA TYR A 33 -5.53 -25.67 -8.67
C TYR A 33 -5.65 -27.19 -8.50
N ASN A 34 -5.40 -27.92 -9.59
CA ASN A 34 -5.49 -29.38 -9.66
C ASN A 34 -4.22 -30.11 -9.17
N THR A 35 -3.29 -29.37 -8.55
CA THR A 35 -2.14 -29.94 -7.85
C THR A 35 -2.20 -29.61 -6.37
N LEU A 36 -2.52 -28.35 -6.03
CA LEU A 36 -2.53 -27.86 -4.64
C LEU A 36 -3.83 -28.16 -3.88
N TRP A 37 -4.99 -27.87 -4.48
CA TRP A 37 -6.28 -27.90 -3.77
C TRP A 37 -7.06 -29.18 -3.99
N LYS A 38 -6.85 -29.81 -5.15
CA LYS A 38 -7.47 -31.07 -5.52
C LYS A 38 -6.45 -31.92 -6.22
N TYR A 39 -6.25 -33.14 -5.76
CA TYR A 39 -5.39 -34.09 -6.45
C TYR A 39 -6.02 -34.54 -7.77
N ASP A 40 -5.31 -34.34 -8.87
CA ASP A 40 -5.63 -34.86 -10.20
C ASP A 40 -4.34 -35.20 -10.95
N ALA A 41 -4.19 -36.46 -11.37
CA ALA A 41 -3.00 -36.94 -12.07
C ALA A 41 -2.77 -36.20 -13.41
N GLU A 42 -3.84 -35.86 -14.12
CA GLU A 42 -3.71 -35.04 -15.34
C GLU A 42 -3.35 -33.59 -15.01
N GLY A 43 -3.80 -33.08 -13.87
CA GLY A 43 -3.43 -31.77 -13.33
C GLY A 43 -1.92 -31.58 -13.24
N PHE A 44 -1.20 -32.56 -12.68
CA PHE A 44 0.27 -32.53 -12.63
C PHE A 44 0.92 -32.49 -14.01
N THR A 45 0.37 -33.24 -14.97
CA THR A 45 0.88 -33.25 -16.36
C THR A 45 0.70 -31.87 -17.02
N ARG A 46 -0.46 -31.23 -16.82
CA ARG A 46 -0.74 -29.89 -17.35
C ARG A 46 0.14 -28.83 -16.68
N SER A 47 0.33 -28.90 -15.37
CA SER A 47 1.22 -27.99 -14.63
C SER A 47 2.67 -28.13 -15.05
N LEU A 48 3.16 -29.36 -15.21
CA LEU A 48 4.51 -29.60 -15.73
C LEU A 48 4.68 -28.97 -17.11
N ALA A 49 3.76 -29.25 -18.05
CA ALA A 49 3.83 -28.70 -19.40
C ALA A 49 3.80 -27.16 -19.41
N HIS A 50 2.97 -26.54 -18.56
CA HIS A 50 2.90 -25.09 -18.39
C HIS A 50 4.22 -24.51 -17.89
N TYR A 51 4.76 -25.04 -16.79
CA TYR A 51 6.00 -24.55 -16.21
C TYR A 51 7.22 -24.82 -17.09
N SER A 52 7.28 -25.96 -17.80
CA SER A 52 8.31 -26.22 -18.81
C SER A 52 8.22 -25.25 -19.99
N ASN A 53 7.00 -24.88 -20.43
CA ASN A 53 6.84 -23.86 -21.47
C ASN A 53 7.29 -22.48 -20.98
N TRP A 54 6.96 -22.10 -19.75
CA TRP A 54 7.42 -20.85 -19.16
C TRP A 54 8.95 -20.83 -19.00
N ALA A 55 9.56 -21.94 -18.64
CA ALA A 55 11.01 -22.10 -18.52
C ALA A 55 11.74 -21.85 -19.85
N ASN A 56 11.16 -22.34 -20.95
CA ASN A 56 11.72 -22.21 -22.30
C ASN A 56 11.29 -20.91 -23.01
N ALA A 57 10.52 -20.06 -22.35
CA ALA A 57 10.07 -18.80 -22.91
C ALA A 57 11.28 -17.91 -23.26
N PRO A 58 11.22 -17.13 -24.36
CA PRO A 58 12.27 -16.18 -24.68
C PRO A 58 12.55 -15.23 -23.51
N MET A 59 13.83 -14.97 -23.22
CA MET A 59 14.28 -14.19 -22.05
C MET A 59 13.58 -12.83 -21.88
N ARG A 60 13.15 -12.22 -23.00
CA ARG A 60 12.35 -10.99 -23.01
C ARG A 60 11.09 -11.09 -22.15
N ILE A 61 10.42 -12.24 -22.12
CA ILE A 61 9.22 -12.47 -21.31
C ILE A 61 9.57 -12.42 -19.81
N HIS A 62 10.69 -13.01 -19.41
CA HIS A 62 11.15 -12.92 -18.02
C HIS A 62 11.56 -11.49 -17.66
N HIS A 63 12.22 -10.74 -18.55
CA HIS A 63 12.61 -9.35 -18.28
C HIS A 63 11.43 -8.43 -17.97
N ILE A 64 10.25 -8.67 -18.57
CA ILE A 64 9.04 -7.90 -18.26
C ILE A 64 8.69 -8.03 -16.77
N LEU A 65 8.66 -9.26 -16.25
CA LEU A 65 8.36 -9.49 -14.83
C LEU A 65 9.43 -8.88 -13.91
N HIS A 66 10.70 -9.04 -14.23
CA HIS A 66 11.80 -8.44 -13.44
C HIS A 66 11.76 -6.91 -13.45
N PHE A 67 11.41 -6.30 -14.58
CA PHE A 67 11.23 -4.86 -14.68
C PHE A 67 10.10 -4.38 -13.77
N VAL A 68 8.95 -5.08 -13.76
CA VAL A 68 7.85 -4.72 -12.87
C VAL A 68 8.22 -4.89 -11.39
N MET A 69 8.95 -5.95 -11.03
CA MET A 69 9.47 -6.11 -9.66
C MET A 69 10.43 -4.96 -9.29
N PHE A 70 11.29 -4.56 -10.22
CA PHE A 70 12.18 -3.40 -10.02
C PHE A 70 11.40 -2.09 -9.80
N LEU A 71 10.31 -1.87 -10.54
CA LEU A 71 9.44 -0.71 -10.33
C LEU A 71 8.81 -0.72 -8.93
N GLY A 72 8.30 -1.87 -8.49
CA GLY A 72 7.75 -2.03 -7.14
C GLY A 72 8.76 -1.71 -6.04
N LEU A 73 9.99 -2.25 -6.16
CA LEU A 73 11.09 -1.95 -5.24
C LEU A 73 11.51 -0.48 -5.27
N SER A 74 11.56 0.12 -6.47
CA SER A 74 11.87 1.55 -6.62
C SER A 74 10.84 2.40 -5.89
N GLY A 75 9.55 2.04 -5.98
CA GLY A 75 8.49 2.69 -5.21
C GLY A 75 8.70 2.59 -3.70
N CYS A 76 9.05 1.40 -3.19
CA CYS A 76 9.40 1.21 -1.78
C CYS A 76 10.57 2.10 -1.35
N PHE A 77 11.65 2.14 -2.13
CA PHE A 77 12.83 2.95 -1.79
C PHE A 77 12.57 4.45 -1.85
N ILE A 78 11.70 4.91 -2.75
CA ILE A 78 11.26 6.31 -2.77
C ILE A 78 10.60 6.66 -1.43
N LYS A 79 9.65 5.85 -0.94
CA LYS A 79 8.93 6.15 0.31
C LYS A 79 9.78 5.95 1.57
N LEU A 80 10.80 5.09 1.52
CA LEU A 80 11.71 4.82 2.63
C LEU A 80 12.85 5.82 2.80
N TYR A 81 13.07 6.74 1.87
CA TYR A 81 14.18 7.68 1.97
C TYR A 81 14.03 8.66 3.16
N LYS A 82 12.81 9.16 3.38
CA LYS A 82 12.45 10.01 4.53
C LYS A 82 11.02 9.70 4.98
N PRO A 83 10.81 8.57 5.68
CA PRO A 83 9.48 8.19 6.14
C PRO A 83 9.07 9.09 7.32
N SER A 84 7.77 9.43 7.40
CA SER A 84 7.23 10.07 8.59
C SER A 84 7.11 9.06 9.74
N ASP A 85 7.13 9.53 10.98
CA ASP A 85 7.00 8.64 12.14
C ASP A 85 5.70 7.83 12.14
N ASP A 86 4.64 8.40 11.56
CA ASP A 86 3.32 7.79 11.47
C ASP A 86 3.20 6.76 10.33
N SER A 87 4.00 6.90 9.26
CA SER A 87 3.94 6.03 8.07
C SER A 87 5.02 4.94 8.04
N LYS A 88 6.13 5.11 8.76
CA LYS A 88 7.33 4.26 8.62
C LYS A 88 7.05 2.76 8.75
N TYR A 89 6.16 2.34 9.65
CA TYR A 89 5.85 0.93 9.84
C TYR A 89 5.04 0.32 8.67
N PHE A 90 4.16 1.11 8.06
CA PHE A 90 3.46 0.71 6.83
C PHE A 90 4.44 0.52 5.68
N GLU A 91 5.44 1.40 5.57
CA GLU A 91 6.48 1.31 4.53
C GLU A 91 7.43 0.13 4.75
N TYR A 92 7.90 -0.08 5.98
CA TYR A 92 8.74 -1.24 6.31
C TYR A 92 8.01 -2.56 6.07
N GLY A 93 6.74 -2.65 6.49
CA GLY A 93 5.90 -3.82 6.23
C GLY A 93 5.70 -4.05 4.73
N THR A 94 5.48 -2.98 3.96
CA THR A 94 5.31 -3.06 2.50
C THR A 94 6.58 -3.57 1.82
N LEU A 95 7.75 -3.01 2.14
CA LEU A 95 9.01 -3.52 1.61
C LEU A 95 9.23 -4.98 2.03
N GLY A 96 8.98 -5.32 3.29
CA GLY A 96 9.15 -6.68 3.81
C GLY A 96 8.30 -7.69 3.02
N LEU A 97 7.01 -7.43 2.83
CA LEU A 97 6.11 -8.30 2.09
C LEU A 97 6.45 -8.37 0.59
N MET A 98 6.85 -7.26 -0.02
CA MET A 98 7.35 -7.23 -1.40
C MET A 98 8.59 -8.13 -1.55
N MET A 99 9.54 -8.03 -0.61
CA MET A 99 10.75 -8.86 -0.59
C MET A 99 10.43 -10.34 -0.38
N VAL A 100 9.48 -10.68 0.50
CA VAL A 100 9.01 -12.07 0.67
C VAL A 100 8.51 -12.64 -0.66
N GLY A 101 7.66 -11.90 -1.39
CA GLY A 101 7.18 -12.33 -2.70
C GLY A 101 8.31 -12.54 -3.71
N ILE A 102 9.26 -11.61 -3.79
CA ILE A 102 10.41 -11.69 -4.70
C ILE A 102 11.32 -12.87 -4.34
N VAL A 103 11.60 -13.09 -3.06
CA VAL A 103 12.44 -14.20 -2.60
C VAL A 103 11.80 -15.53 -2.95
N ILE A 104 10.51 -15.72 -2.64
CA ILE A 104 9.78 -16.96 -3.00
C ILE A 104 9.81 -17.19 -4.52
N TYR A 105 9.63 -16.12 -5.31
CA TYR A 105 9.77 -16.22 -6.77
C TYR A 105 11.17 -16.71 -7.20
N LEU A 106 12.24 -16.13 -6.65
CA LEU A 106 13.61 -16.49 -7.03
C LEU A 106 14.03 -17.88 -6.53
N THR A 107 13.67 -18.25 -5.31
CA THR A 107 14.14 -19.50 -4.70
C THR A 107 13.25 -20.69 -5.01
N ASN A 108 11.93 -20.49 -5.13
CA ASN A 108 11.02 -21.61 -5.29
C ASN A 108 10.57 -21.74 -6.74
N LEU A 109 10.13 -20.64 -7.37
CA LEU A 109 9.60 -20.70 -8.73
C LEU A 109 10.70 -20.81 -9.78
N ARG A 110 11.74 -19.96 -9.74
CA ARG A 110 12.83 -20.05 -10.73
C ARG A 110 13.58 -21.38 -10.66
N ILE A 111 13.81 -21.90 -9.46
CA ILE A 111 14.45 -23.21 -9.28
C ILE A 111 13.50 -24.32 -9.76
N GLY A 112 12.24 -24.33 -9.31
CA GLY A 112 11.28 -25.36 -9.71
C GLY A 112 11.01 -25.42 -11.23
N VAL A 113 10.97 -24.25 -11.88
CA VAL A 113 10.83 -24.14 -13.34
C VAL A 113 12.02 -24.74 -14.09
N ASN A 114 13.23 -24.59 -13.55
CA ASN A 114 14.40 -25.29 -14.10
C ASN A 114 14.26 -26.80 -13.91
N SER A 115 13.79 -27.28 -12.75
CA SER A 115 13.50 -28.70 -12.50
C SER A 115 12.46 -29.27 -13.47
N CYS A 116 11.48 -28.47 -13.91
CA CYS A 116 10.52 -28.87 -14.95
C CYS A 116 11.17 -29.17 -16.31
N ILE A 117 12.37 -28.66 -16.61
CA ILE A 117 13.11 -29.00 -17.83
C ILE A 117 14.11 -30.11 -17.56
N THR A 118 14.87 -30.03 -16.47
CA THR A 118 15.97 -30.95 -16.20
C THR A 118 15.51 -32.31 -15.67
N GLY A 119 14.32 -32.37 -15.07
CA GLY A 119 13.85 -33.53 -14.34
C GLY A 119 14.54 -33.73 -12.99
N GLU A 120 15.39 -32.79 -12.56
CA GLU A 120 16.11 -32.85 -11.30
C GLU A 120 15.31 -32.18 -10.18
N TRP A 121 14.64 -32.99 -9.38
CA TRP A 121 13.77 -32.55 -8.27
C TRP A 121 14.43 -32.64 -6.88
N GLY A 122 15.71 -33.04 -6.83
CA GLY A 122 16.46 -33.21 -5.59
C GLY A 122 15.94 -34.38 -4.76
N GLU A 123 15.58 -34.12 -3.51
CA GLU A 123 15.12 -35.15 -2.55
C GLU A 123 13.63 -35.52 -2.69
N VAL A 124 12.88 -34.78 -3.52
CA VAL A 124 11.44 -34.99 -3.71
C VAL A 124 11.14 -35.51 -5.11
N ASP A 125 10.00 -36.18 -5.26
CA ASP A 125 9.49 -36.54 -6.59
C ASP A 125 8.88 -35.32 -7.30
N GLN A 126 8.66 -35.46 -8.61
CA GLN A 126 8.12 -34.41 -9.46
C GLN A 126 6.79 -33.83 -8.96
N ASN A 127 5.85 -34.67 -8.50
CA ASN A 127 4.53 -34.19 -8.09
C ASN A 127 4.65 -33.39 -6.79
N THR A 128 5.47 -33.86 -5.86
CA THR A 128 5.78 -33.09 -4.64
C THR A 128 6.45 -31.75 -4.97
N GLY A 129 7.39 -31.73 -5.92
CA GLY A 129 8.02 -30.49 -6.40
C GLY A 129 7.03 -29.50 -7.01
N ILE A 130 6.12 -29.98 -7.87
CA ILE A 130 5.06 -29.16 -8.48
C ILE A 130 4.09 -28.64 -7.39
N ASN A 131 3.78 -29.43 -6.37
CA ASN A 131 2.97 -28.96 -5.23
C ASN A 131 3.65 -27.83 -4.47
N VAL A 132 4.96 -27.91 -4.24
CA VAL A 132 5.74 -26.84 -3.60
C VAL A 132 5.70 -25.56 -4.44
N MET A 133 5.80 -25.67 -5.77
CA MET A 133 5.65 -24.51 -6.67
C MET A 133 4.27 -23.88 -6.56
N ALA A 134 3.20 -24.69 -6.63
CA ALA A 134 1.83 -24.21 -6.50
C ALA A 134 1.56 -23.56 -5.13
N ALA A 135 2.05 -24.16 -4.04
CA ALA A 135 1.96 -23.57 -2.70
C ALA A 135 2.73 -22.23 -2.63
N SER A 136 3.89 -22.15 -3.27
CA SER A 136 4.70 -20.93 -3.33
C SER A 136 3.97 -19.79 -4.06
N GLN A 137 3.27 -20.09 -5.15
CA GLN A 137 2.40 -19.13 -5.83
C GLN A 137 1.33 -18.58 -4.87
N PHE A 138 0.65 -19.46 -4.13
CA PHE A 138 -0.35 -19.03 -3.14
C PHE A 138 0.25 -18.17 -2.01
N LEU A 139 1.45 -18.49 -1.53
CA LEU A 139 2.16 -17.64 -0.56
C LEU A 139 2.48 -16.26 -1.12
N ILE A 140 2.84 -16.15 -2.41
CA ILE A 140 3.03 -14.86 -3.08
C ILE A 140 1.70 -14.07 -3.12
N VAL A 141 0.56 -14.73 -3.36
CA VAL A 141 -0.77 -14.06 -3.28
C VAL A 141 -0.98 -13.44 -1.91
N ILE A 142 -0.69 -14.17 -0.84
CA ILE A 142 -0.85 -13.67 0.54
C ILE A 142 0.07 -12.46 0.77
N ALA A 143 1.35 -12.56 0.39
CA ALA A 143 2.32 -11.49 0.59
C ALA A 143 1.93 -10.22 -0.19
N LEU A 144 1.60 -10.34 -1.47
CA LEU A 144 1.22 -9.22 -2.33
C LEU A 144 -0.13 -8.62 -1.94
N SER A 145 -1.09 -9.43 -1.49
CA SER A 145 -2.35 -8.93 -0.93
C SER A 145 -2.10 -8.12 0.34
N GLY A 146 -1.17 -8.56 1.19
CA GLY A 146 -0.73 -7.81 2.36
C GLY A 146 -0.11 -6.45 2.00
N VAL A 147 0.66 -6.37 0.90
CA VAL A 147 1.15 -5.08 0.37
C VAL A 147 -0.02 -4.14 0.04
N LEU A 148 -1.04 -4.61 -0.69
CA LEU A 148 -2.20 -3.78 -1.01
C LEU A 148 -2.97 -3.34 0.23
N ILE A 149 -3.13 -4.22 1.21
CA ILE A 149 -3.79 -3.90 2.48
C ILE A 149 -3.02 -2.82 3.24
N LEU A 150 -1.69 -2.92 3.31
CA LEU A 150 -0.86 -1.90 3.96
C LEU A 150 -0.92 -0.55 3.23
N GLN A 151 -0.88 -0.55 1.90
CA GLN A 151 -0.98 0.70 1.12
C GLN A 151 -2.37 1.34 1.25
N ALA A 152 -3.44 0.55 1.25
CA ALA A 152 -4.80 1.03 1.50
C ALA A 152 -4.98 1.55 2.93
N GLY A 153 -4.40 0.84 3.92
CA GLY A 153 -4.43 1.24 5.32
C GLY A 153 -3.68 2.55 5.56
N LEU A 154 -2.51 2.73 4.94
CA LEU A 154 -1.77 3.98 4.99
C LEU A 154 -2.56 5.13 4.36
N TYR A 155 -3.14 4.93 3.17
CA TYR A 155 -4.00 5.93 2.55
C TYR A 155 -5.18 6.31 3.44
N TYR A 156 -5.83 5.33 4.08
CA TYR A 156 -6.94 5.58 4.99
C TYR A 156 -6.49 6.40 6.22
N ALA A 157 -5.35 6.07 6.80
CA ALA A 157 -4.78 6.80 7.94
C ALA A 157 -4.47 8.25 7.57
N GLU A 158 -3.79 8.48 6.44
CA GLU A 158 -3.46 9.83 5.95
C GLU A 158 -4.73 10.65 5.66
N TRP A 159 -5.72 10.06 4.99
CA TRP A 159 -6.99 10.71 4.71
C TRP A 159 -7.76 11.09 5.98
N TYR A 160 -7.76 10.21 6.98
CA TYR A 160 -8.45 10.45 8.25
C TYR A 160 -7.77 11.58 9.04
N ASP A 161 -6.44 11.59 9.09
CA ASP A 161 -5.67 12.65 9.75
C ASP A 161 -5.86 14.01 9.07
N GLU A 162 -5.89 14.05 7.74
CA GLU A 162 -6.19 15.27 6.98
C GLU A 162 -7.60 15.79 7.26
N LYS A 163 -8.58 14.88 7.37
CA LYS A 163 -9.96 15.24 7.71
C LYS A 163 -10.05 15.91 9.07
N ILE A 164 -9.41 15.34 10.10
CA ILE A 164 -9.40 15.92 11.46
C ILE A 164 -8.72 17.29 11.47
N LYS A 165 -7.57 17.43 10.81
CA LYS A 165 -6.85 18.72 10.72
C LYS A 165 -7.71 19.79 10.07
N ARG A 166 -8.43 19.45 9.00
CA ARG A 166 -9.34 20.39 8.33
C ARG A 166 -10.48 20.83 9.24
N GLU A 167 -11.13 19.89 9.92
CA GLU A 167 -12.21 20.20 10.87
C GLU A 167 -11.73 21.08 12.04
N PHE A 168 -10.50 20.87 12.52
CA PHE A 168 -9.90 21.71 13.56
C PHE A 168 -9.64 23.14 13.08
N LEU A 169 -9.02 23.31 11.90
CA LEU A 169 -8.74 24.62 11.31
C LEU A 169 -10.01 25.40 10.97
N GLU A 170 -11.08 24.71 10.53
CA GLU A 170 -12.38 25.33 10.27
C GLU A 170 -13.03 25.86 11.57
N LYS A 171 -12.89 25.12 12.67
CA LYS A 171 -13.37 25.58 14.00
C LYS A 171 -12.58 26.77 14.50
N GLU A 172 -11.24 26.72 14.45
CA GLU A 172 -10.40 27.87 14.85
C GLU A 172 -10.72 29.12 14.01
N ALA A 173 -10.96 28.96 12.70
CA ALA A 173 -11.34 30.07 11.83
C ALA A 173 -12.76 30.61 12.14
N ALA A 174 -13.69 29.76 12.56
CA ALA A 174 -15.03 30.17 12.99
C ALA A 174 -14.97 30.92 14.34
N GLU A 175 -14.22 30.39 15.31
CA GLU A 175 -14.00 31.02 16.62
C GLU A 175 -13.27 32.37 16.49
N ALA A 176 -12.28 32.47 15.61
CA ALA A 176 -11.59 33.74 15.33
C ALA A 176 -12.53 34.79 14.71
N LYS A 177 -13.43 34.38 13.80
CA LYS A 177 -14.46 35.26 13.23
C LYS A 177 -15.49 35.68 14.28
N GLU A 178 -15.90 34.78 15.18
CA GLU A 178 -16.81 35.12 16.28
C GLU A 178 -16.15 36.07 17.30
N ALA A 179 -14.86 35.91 17.56
CA ALA A 179 -14.07 36.80 18.42
C ALA A 179 -13.87 38.20 17.81
N GLU A 180 -13.76 38.31 16.47
CA GLU A 180 -13.70 39.60 15.76
C GLU A 180 -15.06 40.32 15.66
N ILE A 181 -16.19 39.61 15.79
CA ILE A 181 -17.53 40.22 15.79
C ILE A 181 -17.93 40.74 17.19
N GLN A 182 -17.35 40.19 18.26
CA GLN A 182 -17.64 40.59 19.66
C GLN A 182 -16.91 41.82 20.26
N PRO A 183 -15.96 42.54 19.63
CA PRO A 183 -15.34 43.71 20.24
C PRO A 183 -16.26 44.96 20.28
N GLU A 184 -17.37 45.00 19.52
CA GLU A 184 -18.20 46.21 19.40
C GLU A 184 -19.33 46.32 20.45
N ALA A 185 -19.66 45.24 21.17
CA ALA A 185 -20.73 45.27 22.18
C ALA A 185 -20.27 45.75 23.57
N ALA A 186 -18.95 45.79 23.83
CA ALA A 186 -18.40 46.17 25.14
C ALA A 186 -18.12 47.68 25.28
N SER A 187 -17.99 48.44 24.18
CA SER A 187 -17.65 49.87 24.22
C SER A 187 -18.86 50.80 24.37
N THR A 188 -20.07 50.37 24.01
CA THR A 188 -21.29 51.20 24.02
C THR A 188 -22.01 51.25 25.38
N GLY A 189 -21.72 50.32 26.30
CA GLY A 189 -22.36 50.24 27.63
C GLY A 189 -21.79 51.19 28.69
N VAL A 190 -20.55 51.68 28.52
CA VAL A 190 -19.88 52.51 29.54
C VAL A 190 -20.25 54.00 29.41
N GLU A 191 -20.47 54.51 28.19
CA GLU A 191 -20.81 55.93 27.97
C GLU A 191 -22.21 56.32 28.47
N THR A 192 -23.19 55.41 28.37
CA THR A 192 -24.57 55.67 28.79
C THR A 192 -24.74 55.77 30.31
N ARG A 193 -23.96 55.00 31.08
CA ARG A 193 -24.01 55.03 32.56
C ARG A 193 -23.34 56.28 33.16
N SER A 194 -22.32 56.82 32.48
CA SER A 194 -21.63 58.06 32.84
C SER A 194 -22.53 59.30 32.68
N LYS A 195 -23.22 59.42 31.53
CA LYS A 195 -24.15 60.53 31.26
C LYS A 195 -25.39 60.50 32.17
N ALA A 196 -25.88 59.33 32.57
CA ALA A 196 -27.01 59.21 33.50
C ALA A 196 -26.68 59.72 34.92
N LYS A 197 -25.46 59.44 35.43
CA LYS A 197 -25.02 59.94 36.74
C LYS A 197 -24.80 61.46 36.78
N SER A 198 -24.29 62.06 35.70
CA SER A 198 -24.08 63.53 35.68
C SER A 198 -25.39 64.31 35.59
N LYS A 199 -26.39 63.77 34.87
CA LYS A 199 -27.71 64.40 34.71
C LYS A 199 -28.57 64.31 35.97
N ALA A 200 -28.41 63.26 36.77
CA ALA A 200 -29.08 63.12 38.07
C ALA A 200 -28.53 64.09 39.13
N LYS A 201 -27.21 64.29 39.17
CA LYS A 201 -26.55 65.20 40.14
C LYS A 201 -26.89 66.69 39.91
N LYS A 202 -27.31 67.07 38.70
CA LYS A 202 -27.65 68.45 38.33
C LYS A 202 -29.12 68.83 38.60
N ARG A 203 -29.97 67.88 39.03
CA ARG A 203 -31.40 68.12 39.32
C ARG A 203 -31.73 68.25 40.81
N THR A 204 -30.74 68.10 41.69
CA THR A 204 -30.90 68.15 43.16
C THR A 204 -30.03 69.22 43.82
N ALA A 205 -29.66 70.26 43.09
CA ALA A 205 -29.03 71.47 43.63
C ALA A 205 -29.88 72.69 43.24
#